data_AF-A0A367YP69-F1
#
_entry.id   AF-A0A367YP69-F1
#
_cell.length_a   1.000
_cell.length_b   1.000
_cell.length_c   1.000
_cell.angle_alpha   90.00
_cell.angle_beta   90.00
_cell.angle_gamma   90.00
#
_symmetry.space_group_name_H-M   'P 1'
#
loop_
_entity.id
_entity.type
_entity.pdbx_description
1 polymer ?
#
loop_
_entity_poly.entity_id
_entity_poly.type
_entity_poly.pdbx_seq_one_letter_code
_entity_poly.pdbx_strand_id
1 'polypeptide(L)'
;MTETATTTSPPTTETSTSPVLPNRKSIQVCIRLDESLNEEKATTTPSTSIQDLNTLTQTYDKSTTNYLLQSKHNQLNLKFEQKPPQTKESINSSAETFKKTFQDIKTIADGFGGSNVFGQTIDWDFWSNVVNDYDNVVNTQLEELNQKINSGIPKEFRGIIWQLVSKSKQNSMEDFYRQLKLENSIHEKGIKRDLTRTSFFTQVEAVNKSDELFNVIKAYSLYDPDVGYTQGMIFIAVPLIMNMNESECFCLLVTLMKEYGLRELFCPEMKGLHVLLYEFDRLLESYSPVLYNHLVKQGIKSSMYASQWFLTFFAYKFPLDIVLRIYDIIVTQGMESILKFAVNLMILNETSLLNLSFDKLLEFLKDKLFNIYIDDAFIKDDLASPGSGKKTRFSLSRRASNTSAGSNPSSYYKLDALVEDSMKVNLDPVELTKYEKEFESIYNKERAKVEDIKAMKLSNGNLRNKIKTLQTQYTDLNKNHIDIVQKMIDLKITLPELLNENEELSQSIEKLTKDIEELESKRQQSNEEEVLPTSIEDEIQQLLVINAEKVEKSVLLEDELNQLLEEEESLDKELKSLNRNSKWFNWN
;
A
#
# COMPACT_ATOMS: atom_id res chain seq x y z
N MET A 1 -19.86 -80.94 -33.56
CA MET A 1 -19.26 -82.26 -33.26
C MET A 1 -17.78 -82.15 -33.54
N THR A 2 -16.84 -82.61 -32.71
CA THR A 2 -16.88 -83.11 -31.32
C THR A 2 -15.43 -83.37 -30.90
N GLU A 3 -14.90 -82.66 -29.92
CA GLU A 3 -13.60 -82.95 -29.27
C GLU A 3 -13.64 -82.22 -27.90
N THR A 4 -13.59 -82.88 -26.73
CA THR A 4 -12.50 -83.67 -26.08
C THR A 4 -11.27 -82.81 -25.75
N ALA A 5 -10.65 -82.86 -24.57
CA ALA A 5 -10.84 -83.75 -23.42
C ALA A 5 -10.54 -83.07 -22.06
N THR A 6 -10.96 -83.73 -20.98
CA THR A 6 -10.53 -83.51 -19.58
C THR A 6 -9.03 -83.71 -19.36
N THR A 7 -8.39 -82.97 -18.44
CA THR A 7 -7.87 -83.50 -17.13
C THR A 7 -7.02 -82.48 -16.32
N THR A 8 -7.22 -82.47 -14.99
CA THR A 8 -6.30 -82.21 -13.86
C THR A 8 -5.30 -81.02 -13.81
N SER A 9 -5.37 -80.31 -12.68
CA SER A 9 -4.41 -79.40 -12.01
C SER A 9 -2.99 -79.98 -11.77
N PRO A 10 -1.95 -79.22 -11.28
CA PRO A 10 -1.87 -77.82 -10.80
C PRO A 10 -0.73 -77.05 -11.59
N PRO A 11 0.06 -76.03 -11.11
CA PRO A 11 0.02 -75.23 -9.87
C PRO A 11 0.21 -73.68 -10.01
N THR A 12 0.36 -73.05 -8.85
CA THR A 12 0.80 -71.68 -8.46
C THR A 12 1.57 -70.77 -9.44
N THR A 13 1.07 -69.54 -9.61
CA THR A 13 1.89 -68.32 -9.67
C THR A 13 1.22 -67.14 -8.94
N GLU A 14 2.07 -66.37 -8.29
CA GLU A 14 1.85 -65.21 -7.43
C GLU A 14 0.96 -64.12 -8.03
N THR A 15 -0.06 -63.67 -7.28
CA THR A 15 -0.72 -62.38 -7.53
C THR A 15 -0.15 -61.31 -6.60
N SER A 16 0.33 -60.22 -7.17
CA SER A 16 1.01 -59.13 -6.48
C SER A 16 0.07 -58.34 -5.56
N THR A 17 0.21 -58.54 -4.25
CA THR A 17 -0.36 -57.61 -3.26
C THR A 17 0.39 -56.29 -3.34
N SER A 18 -0.22 -55.29 -3.98
CA SER A 18 0.30 -53.91 -4.00
C SER A 18 0.49 -53.39 -2.57
N PRO A 19 1.57 -52.64 -2.27
CA PRO A 19 1.83 -52.16 -0.92
C PRO A 19 0.71 -51.22 -0.45
N VAL A 20 0.18 -51.48 0.74
CA VAL A 20 -0.82 -50.62 1.38
C VAL A 20 -0.19 -49.26 1.66
N LEU A 21 -0.63 -48.23 0.92
CA LEU A 21 -0.21 -46.85 1.14
C LEU A 21 -0.55 -46.44 2.58
N PRO A 22 0.38 -45.79 3.32
CA PRO A 22 0.11 -45.34 4.67
C PRO A 22 -1.07 -44.36 4.68
N ASN A 23 -1.97 -44.55 5.64
CA ASN A 23 -3.28 -43.89 5.71
C ASN A 23 -3.15 -42.36 5.72
N ARG A 24 -3.35 -41.73 4.55
CA ARG A 24 -3.22 -40.28 4.38
C ARG A 24 -4.40 -39.58 5.04
N LYS A 25 -4.14 -38.88 6.16
CA LYS A 25 -5.09 -37.90 6.70
C LYS A 25 -5.44 -36.87 5.63
N SER A 26 -6.69 -36.38 5.65
CA SER A 26 -7.16 -35.37 4.70
C SER A 26 -6.28 -34.12 4.70
N ILE A 27 -6.09 -33.51 3.51
CA ILE A 27 -5.20 -32.36 3.27
C ILE A 27 -5.57 -31.12 4.11
N GLN A 28 -6.77 -31.10 4.71
CA GLN A 28 -7.23 -30.11 5.70
C GLN A 28 -6.39 -30.05 7.01
N VAL A 29 -5.42 -30.95 7.23
CA VAL A 29 -4.62 -30.99 8.48
C VAL A 29 -3.16 -30.54 8.29
N CYS A 30 -2.69 -30.33 7.06
CA CYS A 30 -1.29 -29.93 6.79
C CYS A 30 -1.07 -28.42 6.55
N ILE A 31 -2.08 -27.58 6.77
CA ILE A 31 -1.96 -26.11 6.76
C ILE A 31 -2.44 -25.56 8.11
N ARG A 32 -1.76 -25.99 9.18
CA ARG A 32 -1.76 -25.32 10.48
C ARG A 32 -0.33 -25.35 11.02
N LEU A 33 0.35 -24.21 10.94
CA LEU A 33 1.58 -23.92 11.69
C LEU A 33 1.41 -22.71 12.61
N ASP A 34 0.16 -22.28 12.81
CA ASP A 34 -0.26 -21.29 13.81
C ASP A 34 -1.33 -21.95 14.69
N GLU A 35 -0.91 -22.72 15.69
CA GLU A 35 -1.79 -23.24 16.76
C GLU A 35 -1.29 -22.76 18.13
N SER A 36 -1.23 -21.44 18.27
CA SER A 36 -1.19 -20.75 19.57
C SER A 36 -1.63 -19.29 19.43
N LEU A 37 -2.94 -19.07 19.30
CA LEU A 37 -3.69 -17.89 19.77
C LEU A 37 -5.17 -18.06 19.39
N ASN A 38 -5.99 -18.41 20.39
CA ASN A 38 -7.45 -18.48 20.47
C ASN A 38 -8.29 -18.58 19.19
N GLU A 39 -9.03 -19.69 19.10
CA GLU A 39 -10.27 -19.78 18.34
C GLU A 39 -11.33 -18.79 18.89
N GLU A 40 -11.51 -17.65 18.25
CA GLU A 40 -12.83 -17.02 18.17
C GLU A 40 -13.35 -17.08 16.74
N LYS A 41 -14.51 -17.72 16.60
CA LYS A 41 -15.10 -18.02 15.30
C LYS A 41 -15.61 -16.75 14.64
N ALA A 42 -15.32 -16.64 13.34
CA ALA A 42 -16.09 -15.83 12.41
C ALA A 42 -17.53 -16.38 12.29
N THR A 43 -18.34 -16.12 13.30
CA THR A 43 -19.80 -16.01 13.21
C THR A 43 -20.15 -14.60 13.63
N THR A 44 -20.02 -13.65 12.71
CA THR A 44 -20.54 -12.29 12.87
C THR A 44 -22.06 -12.35 12.91
N THR A 45 -22.57 -12.59 14.11
CA THR A 45 -23.99 -12.49 14.43
C THR A 45 -24.46 -11.05 14.19
N PRO A 46 -25.71 -10.85 13.75
CA PRO A 46 -26.31 -9.51 13.74
C PRO A 46 -26.45 -8.92 15.16
N SER A 47 -26.26 -9.71 16.22
CA SER A 47 -26.39 -9.27 17.61
C SER A 47 -25.33 -8.26 18.02
N THR A 48 -24.05 -8.46 17.66
CA THR A 48 -22.95 -7.58 18.13
C THR A 48 -23.11 -6.18 17.56
N SER A 49 -23.37 -6.07 16.25
CA SER A 49 -23.58 -4.77 15.62
C SER A 49 -24.78 -4.00 16.14
N ILE A 50 -25.83 -4.69 16.60
CA ILE A 50 -27.00 -4.08 17.27
C ILE A 50 -26.64 -3.69 18.71
N GLN A 51 -25.85 -4.49 19.42
CA GLN A 51 -25.37 -4.16 20.77
C GLN A 51 -24.51 -2.89 20.76
N ASP A 52 -23.58 -2.73 19.81
CA ASP A 52 -22.74 -1.52 19.69
C ASP A 52 -23.57 -0.27 19.40
N LEU A 53 -24.60 -0.38 18.56
CA LEU A 53 -25.51 0.73 18.25
C LEU A 53 -26.43 1.05 19.44
N ASN A 54 -26.84 0.04 20.21
CA ASN A 54 -27.64 0.23 21.42
C ASN A 54 -26.83 0.86 22.56
N THR A 55 -25.56 0.49 22.75
CA THR A 55 -24.68 1.14 23.74
C THR A 55 -24.36 2.57 23.32
N LEU A 56 -24.11 2.84 22.04
CA LEU A 56 -23.94 4.21 21.54
C LEU A 56 -25.22 5.04 21.69
N THR A 57 -26.40 4.46 21.44
CA THR A 57 -27.69 5.15 21.67
C THR A 57 -27.92 5.49 23.15
N GLN A 58 -27.23 4.80 24.08
CA GLN A 58 -27.29 5.10 25.52
C GLN A 58 -26.29 6.21 25.96
N THR A 59 -25.35 6.66 25.10
CA THR A 59 -24.36 7.69 25.48
C THR A 59 -24.85 9.13 25.30
N TYR A 60 -26.06 9.36 24.77
CA TYR A 60 -26.61 10.71 24.57
C TYR A 60 -28.14 10.72 24.54
N ASP A 61 -28.75 11.85 24.90
CA ASP A 61 -30.19 12.07 24.76
C ASP A 61 -30.51 12.79 23.43
N LYS A 62 -31.39 12.20 22.62
CA LYS A 62 -31.89 12.77 21.37
C LYS A 62 -32.83 13.97 21.58
N SER A 63 -33.25 14.26 22.82
CA SER A 63 -33.96 15.49 23.17
C SER A 63 -33.07 16.74 23.15
N THR A 64 -31.74 16.57 23.26
CA THR A 64 -30.80 17.68 23.37
C THR A 64 -30.36 18.20 22.01
N THR A 65 -30.20 19.52 21.90
CA THR A 65 -29.79 20.25 20.70
C THR A 65 -28.38 19.91 20.16
N ASN A 66 -27.52 19.20 20.90
CA ASN A 66 -26.21 18.76 20.39
C ASN A 66 -25.68 17.47 21.07
N TYR A 67 -26.17 16.33 20.61
CA TYR A 67 -25.73 15.00 21.07
C TYR A 67 -24.24 14.68 20.86
N LEU A 68 -23.53 15.35 19.92
CA LEU A 68 -22.12 15.03 19.67
C LEU A 68 -21.26 15.36 20.89
N LEU A 69 -21.51 16.51 21.54
CA LEU A 69 -20.78 16.92 22.73
C LEU A 69 -20.99 15.92 23.87
N GLN A 70 -22.24 15.55 24.14
CA GLN A 70 -22.58 14.62 25.21
C GLN A 70 -22.03 13.20 24.94
N SER A 71 -22.22 12.69 23.73
CA SER A 71 -21.69 11.39 23.32
C SER A 71 -20.16 11.36 23.41
N LYS A 72 -19.48 12.40 22.91
CA LYS A 72 -18.01 12.47 22.97
C LYS A 72 -17.48 12.58 24.40
N HIS A 73 -18.14 13.37 25.24
CA HIS A 73 -17.82 13.48 26.66
C HIS A 73 -17.91 12.12 27.37
N ASN A 74 -19.02 11.41 27.16
CA ASN A 74 -19.25 10.09 27.75
C ASN A 74 -18.26 9.04 27.23
N GLN A 75 -17.91 9.05 25.94
CA GLN A 75 -16.84 8.21 25.40
C GLN A 75 -15.48 8.50 26.05
N LEU A 76 -15.11 9.77 26.21
CA LEU A 76 -13.83 10.15 26.84
C LEU A 76 -13.81 9.74 28.33
N ASN A 77 -14.93 9.84 29.04
CA ASN A 77 -15.06 9.39 30.42
C ASN A 77 -14.95 7.87 30.56
N LEU A 78 -15.63 7.09 29.73
CA LEU A 78 -15.48 5.63 29.70
C LEU A 78 -14.03 5.20 29.42
N LYS A 79 -13.35 5.84 28.46
CA LYS A 79 -11.94 5.57 28.19
C LYS A 79 -11.02 6.03 29.33
N PHE A 80 -11.33 7.12 30.01
CA PHE A 80 -10.60 7.57 31.19
C PHE A 80 -10.76 6.57 32.35
N GLU A 81 -11.96 6.03 32.58
CA GLU A 81 -12.23 4.99 33.57
C GLU A 81 -11.48 3.68 33.29
N GLN A 82 -11.19 3.37 32.04
CA GLN A 82 -10.37 2.20 31.66
C GLN A 82 -8.86 2.39 31.93
N LYS A 83 -8.37 3.62 32.19
CA LYS A 83 -6.93 3.88 32.39
C LYS A 83 -6.40 3.41 33.75
N PRO A 84 -5.10 3.07 33.86
CA PRO A 84 -4.46 2.72 35.13
C PRO A 84 -4.58 3.84 36.19
N PRO A 85 -4.60 3.50 37.49
CA PRO A 85 -4.76 4.49 38.57
C PRO A 85 -3.69 5.58 38.56
N GLN A 86 -2.42 5.21 38.34
CA GLN A 86 -1.30 6.16 38.23
C GLN A 86 -1.49 7.18 37.09
N THR A 87 -2.08 6.77 35.97
CA THR A 87 -2.39 7.68 34.86
C THR A 87 -3.52 8.64 35.22
N LYS A 88 -4.58 8.15 35.89
CA LYS A 88 -5.69 8.98 36.37
C LYS A 88 -5.22 10.03 37.38
N GLU A 89 -4.39 9.65 38.34
CA GLU A 89 -3.80 10.56 39.32
C GLU A 89 -2.94 11.65 38.65
N SER A 90 -2.11 11.27 37.67
CA SER A 90 -1.31 12.23 36.90
C SER A 90 -2.15 13.22 36.09
N ILE A 91 -3.26 12.76 35.49
CA ILE A 91 -4.19 13.63 34.75
C ILE A 91 -4.93 14.57 35.70
N ASN A 92 -5.39 14.09 36.85
CA ASN A 92 -6.09 14.90 37.86
C ASN A 92 -5.17 15.98 38.45
N SER A 93 -3.92 15.64 38.80
CA SER A 93 -2.91 16.61 39.25
C SER A 93 -2.54 17.65 38.16
N SER A 94 -2.54 17.22 36.89
CA SER A 94 -2.38 18.13 35.75
C SER A 94 -3.57 19.09 35.62
N ALA A 95 -4.80 18.61 35.83
CA ALA A 95 -6.00 19.43 35.83
C ALA A 95 -6.01 20.46 36.98
N GLU A 96 -5.51 20.13 38.17
CA GLU A 96 -5.31 21.10 39.26
C GLU A 96 -4.30 22.20 38.90
N THR A 97 -3.21 21.83 38.21
CA THR A 97 -2.23 22.81 37.70
C THR A 97 -2.89 23.79 36.71
N PHE A 98 -3.72 23.27 35.79
CA PHE A 98 -4.49 24.07 34.86
C PHE A 98 -5.54 24.98 35.53
N LYS A 99 -6.25 24.47 36.54
CA LYS A 99 -7.17 25.27 37.37
C LYS A 99 -6.44 26.45 38.01
N LYS A 100 -5.24 26.22 38.55
CA LYS A 100 -4.41 27.29 39.11
C LYS A 100 -4.03 28.33 38.05
N THR A 101 -3.50 27.91 36.90
CA THR A 101 -3.13 28.84 35.82
C THR A 101 -4.33 29.67 35.34
N PHE A 102 -5.54 29.09 35.29
CA PHE A 102 -6.76 29.84 34.97
C PHE A 102 -7.12 30.89 36.03
N GLN A 103 -6.99 30.55 37.34
CA GLN A 103 -7.21 31.51 38.43
C GLN A 103 -6.17 32.65 38.42
N ASP A 104 -4.92 32.35 38.08
CA ASP A 104 -3.88 33.37 37.91
C ASP A 104 -4.25 34.34 36.76
N ILE A 105 -4.72 33.82 35.62
CA ILE A 105 -5.22 34.63 34.48
C ILE A 105 -6.45 35.47 34.87
N LYS A 106 -7.43 34.89 35.59
CA LYS A 106 -8.62 35.61 36.07
C LYS A 106 -8.23 36.75 37.01
N THR A 107 -7.33 36.49 37.96
CA THR A 107 -6.83 37.50 38.92
C THR A 107 -6.13 38.67 38.20
N ILE A 108 -5.36 38.37 37.15
CA ILE A 108 -4.73 39.40 36.31
C ILE A 108 -5.81 40.22 35.58
N ALA A 109 -6.82 39.58 34.99
CA ALA A 109 -7.91 40.26 34.31
C ALA A 109 -8.75 41.15 35.26
N ASP A 110 -9.08 40.66 36.44
CA ASP A 110 -9.80 41.45 37.45
C ASP A 110 -8.98 42.70 37.87
N GLY A 111 -7.65 42.55 38.00
CA GLY A 111 -6.72 43.66 38.25
C GLY A 111 -6.65 44.74 37.15
N PHE A 112 -7.05 44.41 35.91
CA PHE A 112 -7.09 45.36 34.78
C PHE A 112 -8.50 45.92 34.49
N GLY A 113 -9.48 45.72 35.37
CA GLY A 113 -10.79 46.37 35.31
C GLY A 113 -11.98 45.48 34.92
N GLY A 114 -11.86 44.17 35.10
CA GLY A 114 -12.97 43.22 34.89
C GLY A 114 -13.29 42.97 33.41
N SER A 115 -14.46 42.40 33.13
CA SER A 115 -14.82 41.57 31.96
C SER A 115 -14.46 42.01 30.53
N ASN A 116 -13.90 43.20 30.29
CA ASN A 116 -13.59 43.76 28.98
C ASN A 116 -12.07 43.96 28.69
N VAL A 117 -11.16 43.47 29.57
CA VAL A 117 -9.69 43.64 29.45
C VAL A 117 -9.13 43.29 28.06
N PHE A 118 -9.67 42.26 27.41
CA PHE A 118 -9.13 41.70 26.18
C PHE A 118 -9.89 42.16 24.91
N GLY A 119 -10.74 43.19 25.02
CA GLY A 119 -11.57 43.69 23.91
C GLY A 119 -12.76 42.80 23.55
N GLN A 120 -13.07 41.81 24.39
CA GLN A 120 -14.25 40.95 24.34
C GLN A 120 -14.82 40.84 25.75
N THR A 121 -16.15 40.75 25.86
CA THR A 121 -16.85 40.52 27.14
C THR A 121 -16.74 39.05 27.54
N ILE A 122 -15.77 38.72 28.39
CA ILE A 122 -15.55 37.36 28.87
C ILE A 122 -16.41 37.06 30.10
N ASP A 123 -17.14 35.94 30.04
CA ASP A 123 -17.89 35.38 31.16
C ASP A 123 -16.97 34.54 32.07
N TRP A 124 -16.26 35.22 32.95
CA TRP A 124 -15.27 34.61 33.85
C TRP A 124 -15.86 33.67 34.90
N ASP A 125 -17.17 33.72 35.14
CA ASP A 125 -17.83 32.87 36.14
C ASP A 125 -18.31 31.57 35.48
N PHE A 126 -18.92 31.66 34.29
CA PHE A 126 -19.20 30.47 33.47
C PHE A 126 -17.93 29.66 33.17
N TRP A 127 -16.87 30.30 32.65
CA TRP A 127 -15.63 29.60 32.32
C TRP A 127 -14.89 29.08 33.57
N SER A 128 -15.05 29.72 34.73
CA SER A 128 -14.54 29.19 36.00
C SER A 128 -15.27 27.90 36.40
N ASN A 129 -16.59 27.80 36.19
CA ASN A 129 -17.33 26.56 36.43
C ASN A 129 -16.87 25.44 35.50
N VAL A 130 -16.70 25.72 34.20
CA VAL A 130 -16.17 24.79 33.19
C VAL A 130 -14.79 24.26 33.57
N VAL A 131 -13.88 25.13 34.02
CA VAL A 131 -12.51 24.75 34.42
C VAL A 131 -12.49 23.96 35.73
N ASN A 132 -13.39 24.28 36.67
CA ASN A 132 -13.47 23.59 37.95
C ASN A 132 -14.09 22.19 37.84
N ASP A 133 -15.19 22.05 37.10
CA ASP A 133 -15.93 20.79 36.99
C ASP A 133 -16.66 20.69 35.63
N TYR A 134 -15.90 20.32 34.59
CA TYR A 134 -16.43 20.11 33.24
C TYR A 134 -17.49 19.00 33.20
N ASP A 135 -17.30 17.93 33.97
CA ASP A 135 -18.20 16.78 34.01
C ASP A 135 -19.59 17.20 34.57
N ASN A 136 -19.65 18.05 35.60
CA ASN A 136 -20.91 18.60 36.09
C ASN A 136 -21.56 19.61 35.11
N VAL A 137 -20.78 20.50 34.49
CA VAL A 137 -21.32 21.49 33.54
C VAL A 137 -21.94 20.82 32.29
N VAL A 138 -21.33 19.74 31.77
CA VAL A 138 -21.92 18.96 30.67
C VAL A 138 -23.24 18.31 31.05
N ASN A 139 -23.41 17.89 32.31
CA ASN A 139 -24.64 17.25 32.78
C ASN A 139 -25.75 18.24 33.19
N THR A 140 -25.42 19.50 33.51
CA THR A 140 -26.38 20.48 34.07
C THR A 140 -26.64 21.70 33.19
N GLN A 141 -25.67 22.16 32.39
CA GLN A 141 -25.72 23.40 31.61
C GLN A 141 -25.30 23.17 30.14
N LEU A 142 -25.69 22.03 29.56
CA LEU A 142 -25.25 21.60 28.22
C LEU A 142 -25.59 22.59 27.11
N GLU A 143 -26.77 23.22 27.13
CA GLU A 143 -27.16 24.20 26.11
C GLU A 143 -26.34 25.50 26.20
N GLU A 144 -26.12 25.99 27.42
CA GLU A 144 -25.31 27.18 27.67
C GLU A 144 -23.84 26.94 27.28
N LEU A 145 -23.30 25.77 27.63
CA LEU A 145 -21.97 25.34 27.21
C LEU A 145 -21.83 25.32 25.68
N ASN A 146 -22.81 24.75 24.97
CA ASN A 146 -22.82 24.77 23.51
C ASN A 146 -22.86 26.19 22.96
N GLN A 147 -23.71 27.08 23.49
CA GLN A 147 -23.78 28.48 23.06
C GLN A 147 -22.44 29.19 23.27
N LYS A 148 -21.80 29.06 24.43
CA LYS A 148 -20.51 29.70 24.73
C LYS A 148 -19.39 29.17 23.84
N ILE A 149 -19.32 27.86 23.60
CA ILE A 149 -18.37 27.24 22.65
C ILE A 149 -18.63 27.73 21.20
N ASN A 150 -19.89 27.88 20.80
CA ASN A 150 -20.30 28.38 19.48
C ASN A 150 -20.02 29.89 19.30
N SER A 151 -20.00 30.68 20.38
CA SER A 151 -19.57 32.08 20.37
C SER A 151 -18.05 32.25 20.37
N GLY A 152 -17.30 31.35 21.01
CA GLY A 152 -15.83 31.44 21.06
C GLY A 152 -15.26 30.99 22.40
N ILE A 153 -14.25 30.12 22.38
CA ILE A 153 -13.37 29.95 23.53
C ILE A 153 -12.34 31.11 23.48
N PRO A 154 -12.23 31.95 24.52
CA PRO A 154 -11.25 33.05 24.55
C PRO A 154 -9.80 32.56 24.41
N LYS A 155 -8.99 33.31 23.67
CA LYS A 155 -7.64 32.89 23.26
C LYS A 155 -6.68 32.71 24.46
N GLU A 156 -6.92 33.46 25.53
CA GLU A 156 -6.10 33.53 26.74
C GLU A 156 -6.02 32.19 27.48
N PHE A 157 -7.11 31.40 27.43
CA PHE A 157 -7.21 30.11 28.12
C PHE A 157 -7.71 28.97 27.22
N ARG A 158 -7.76 29.16 25.89
CA ARG A 158 -8.18 28.12 24.93
C ARG A 158 -7.40 26.82 25.07
N GLY A 159 -6.06 26.92 25.16
CA GLY A 159 -5.20 25.74 25.38
C GLY A 159 -5.51 25.00 26.68
N ILE A 160 -5.90 25.72 27.74
CA ILE A 160 -6.30 25.13 29.03
C ILE A 160 -7.59 24.33 28.87
N ILE A 161 -8.62 24.92 28.24
CA ILE A 161 -9.91 24.24 28.01
C ILE A 161 -9.71 22.99 27.15
N TRP A 162 -8.94 23.08 26.05
CA TRP A 162 -8.69 21.92 25.19
C TRP A 162 -8.01 20.76 25.94
N GLN A 163 -7.05 21.05 26.82
CA GLN A 163 -6.36 20.02 27.61
C GLN A 163 -7.26 19.39 28.70
N LEU A 164 -8.14 20.20 29.32
CA LEU A 164 -9.11 19.73 30.32
C LEU A 164 -10.20 18.85 29.69
N VAL A 165 -10.80 19.32 28.59
CA VAL A 165 -11.88 18.61 27.87
C VAL A 165 -11.41 17.26 27.32
N SER A 166 -10.22 17.22 26.72
CA SER A 166 -9.65 15.99 26.15
C SER A 166 -8.98 15.07 27.18
N LYS A 167 -8.78 15.54 28.42
CA LYS A 167 -8.05 14.86 29.51
C LYS A 167 -6.65 14.40 29.05
N SER A 168 -5.96 15.23 28.26
CA SER A 168 -4.74 14.86 27.49
C SER A 168 -3.40 14.95 28.22
N LYS A 169 -3.27 15.78 29.27
CA LYS A 169 -1.98 16.00 29.93
C LYS A 169 -1.64 14.87 30.91
N GLN A 170 -0.52 14.20 30.65
CA GLN A 170 0.00 13.10 31.47
C GLN A 170 1.52 13.26 31.62
N ASN A 171 2.04 13.27 32.85
CA ASN A 171 3.44 13.61 33.12
C ASN A 171 4.42 12.66 32.41
N SER A 172 4.10 11.36 32.38
CA SER A 172 4.94 10.37 31.67
C SER A 172 5.00 10.58 30.16
N MET A 173 4.00 11.25 29.56
CA MET A 173 4.02 11.62 28.14
C MET A 173 4.92 12.83 27.88
N GLU A 174 5.03 13.77 28.83
CA GLU A 174 6.02 14.85 28.76
C GLU A 174 7.46 14.33 28.91
N ASP A 175 7.70 13.39 29.83
CA ASP A 175 9.01 12.74 29.98
C ASP A 175 9.40 11.97 28.72
N PHE A 176 8.44 11.28 28.09
CA PHE A 176 8.68 10.60 26.81
C PHE A 176 8.95 11.60 25.68
N TYR A 177 8.24 12.74 25.63
CA TYR A 177 8.54 13.83 24.69
C TYR A 177 9.98 14.34 24.84
N ARG A 178 10.46 14.55 26.08
CA ARG A 178 11.83 15.02 26.36
C ARG A 178 12.89 14.04 25.83
N GLN A 179 12.62 12.73 25.88
CA GLN A 179 13.48 11.69 25.32
C GLN A 179 13.45 11.72 23.78
N LEU A 180 12.25 11.61 23.17
CA LEU A 180 12.07 11.61 21.71
C LEU A 180 12.58 12.90 21.02
N LYS A 181 12.56 14.03 21.72
CA LYS A 181 13.11 15.31 21.22
C LYS A 181 14.62 15.23 20.96
N LEU A 182 15.36 14.36 21.65
CA LEU A 182 16.80 14.15 21.46
C LEU A 182 17.13 13.16 20.33
N GLU A 183 16.17 12.33 19.92
CA GLU A 183 16.37 11.32 18.87
C GLU A 183 16.23 11.89 17.45
N ASN A 184 16.79 11.20 16.45
CA ASN A 184 16.79 11.63 15.05
C ASN A 184 15.69 10.89 14.27
N SER A 185 14.93 11.61 13.44
CA SER A 185 13.87 11.01 12.61
C SER A 185 14.26 10.93 11.14
N ILE A 186 13.89 9.83 10.47
CA ILE A 186 14.03 9.70 9.00
C ILE A 186 13.21 10.75 8.24
N HIS A 187 12.20 11.34 8.89
CA HIS A 187 11.25 12.26 8.26
C HIS A 187 11.67 13.74 8.29
N GLU A 188 12.78 14.10 8.97
CA GLU A 188 13.15 15.51 9.19
C GLU A 188 13.20 16.38 7.93
N LYS A 189 13.68 15.82 6.81
CA LYS A 189 13.72 16.51 5.51
C LYS A 189 12.31 16.85 4.99
N GLY A 190 11.35 15.96 5.21
CA GLY A 190 9.94 16.17 4.87
C GLY A 190 9.31 17.25 5.75
N ILE A 191 9.54 17.15 7.07
CA ILE A 191 9.03 18.11 8.06
C ILE A 191 9.56 19.52 7.76
N LYS A 192 10.87 19.70 7.57
CA LYS A 192 11.50 21.00 7.24
C LYS A 192 10.96 21.59 5.92
N ARG A 193 10.66 20.75 4.92
CA ARG A 193 10.09 21.21 3.64
C ARG A 193 8.67 21.73 3.78
N ASP A 194 7.83 21.10 4.60
CA ASP A 194 6.45 21.56 4.79
C ASP A 194 6.37 22.72 5.81
N LEU A 195 7.29 22.79 6.77
CA LEU A 195 7.46 23.92 7.69
C LEU A 195 7.73 25.23 6.92
N THR A 196 8.64 25.21 5.93
CA THR A 196 8.88 26.39 5.05
C THR A 196 7.70 26.77 4.16
N ARG A 197 6.67 25.93 4.03
CA ARG A 197 5.43 26.20 3.30
C ARG A 197 4.27 26.66 4.19
N THR A 198 4.48 26.66 5.50
CA THR A 198 3.45 26.92 6.51
C THR A 198 3.43 28.41 6.87
N SER A 199 2.57 29.19 6.21
CA SER A 199 2.53 30.66 6.35
C SER A 199 1.75 31.17 7.57
N PHE A 200 1.63 30.37 8.63
CA PHE A 200 0.80 30.68 9.81
C PHE A 200 1.48 31.53 10.87
N PHE A 201 2.80 31.60 10.84
CA PHE A 201 3.55 32.37 11.81
C PHE A 201 3.75 33.81 11.36
N THR A 202 3.50 34.77 12.27
CA THR A 202 3.95 36.15 12.10
C THR A 202 5.48 36.20 12.19
N GLN A 203 6.14 37.13 11.50
CA GLN A 203 7.62 37.15 11.40
C GLN A 203 8.36 37.27 12.75
N VAL A 204 7.67 37.68 13.82
CA VAL A 204 8.25 37.83 15.17
C VAL A 204 8.07 36.55 16.01
N GLU A 205 6.91 35.89 15.92
CA GLU A 205 6.61 34.65 16.64
C GLU A 205 7.18 33.40 15.92
N ALA A 206 7.44 33.52 14.62
CA ALA A 206 7.83 32.41 13.74
C ALA A 206 9.06 31.64 14.18
N VAL A 207 10.11 32.31 14.65
CA VAL A 207 11.41 31.65 14.83
C VAL A 207 11.33 30.59 15.92
N ASN A 208 10.88 30.96 17.12
CA ASN A 208 10.80 30.03 18.25
C ASN A 208 9.70 28.97 18.03
N LYS A 209 8.52 29.38 17.56
CA LYS A 209 7.38 28.45 17.37
C LYS A 209 7.56 27.49 16.19
N SER A 210 8.35 27.86 15.18
CA SER A 210 8.76 26.95 14.10
C SER A 210 9.63 25.80 14.61
N ASP A 211 10.57 26.08 15.51
CA ASP A 211 11.46 25.07 16.08
C ASP A 211 10.72 24.18 17.10
N GLU A 212 9.83 24.75 17.93
CA GLU A 212 8.90 23.98 18.77
C GLU A 212 8.03 23.03 17.93
N LEU A 213 7.41 23.53 16.85
CA LEU A 213 6.59 22.73 15.94
C LEU A 213 7.38 21.61 15.26
N PHE A 214 8.62 21.90 14.83
CA PHE A 214 9.52 20.89 14.28
C PHE A 214 9.80 19.77 15.30
N ASN A 215 10.07 20.12 16.56
CA ASN A 215 10.33 19.15 17.63
C ASN A 215 9.11 18.29 17.94
N VAL A 216 7.91 18.88 18.06
CA VAL A 216 6.65 18.16 18.32
C VAL A 216 6.34 17.16 17.19
N ILE A 217 6.43 17.60 15.93
CA ILE A 217 6.17 16.71 14.78
C ILE A 217 7.26 15.64 14.64
N LYS A 218 8.54 15.96 14.92
CA LYS A 218 9.63 14.99 14.94
C LYS A 218 9.36 13.91 16.00
N ALA A 219 9.05 14.30 17.23
CA ALA A 219 8.73 13.38 18.31
C ALA A 219 7.50 12.51 17.97
N TYR A 220 6.44 13.08 17.40
CA TYR A 220 5.28 12.29 16.96
C TYR A 220 5.67 11.22 15.91
N SER A 221 6.52 11.58 14.94
CA SER A 221 6.96 10.64 13.89
C SER A 221 7.79 9.46 14.42
N LEU A 222 8.35 9.57 15.63
CA LEU A 222 9.05 8.50 16.35
C LEU A 222 8.11 7.74 17.30
N TYR A 223 7.11 8.43 17.84
CA TYR A 223 6.09 7.87 18.74
C TYR A 223 5.18 6.84 18.07
N ASP A 224 4.82 7.08 16.80
CA ASP A 224 3.91 6.23 16.02
C ASP A 224 4.53 5.88 14.66
N PRO A 225 5.42 4.88 14.57
CA PRO A 225 6.19 4.57 13.36
C PRO A 225 5.34 4.03 12.20
N ASP A 226 4.14 3.49 12.46
CA ASP A 226 3.24 3.00 11.40
C ASP A 226 2.69 4.15 10.54
N VAL A 227 2.47 5.31 11.16
CA VAL A 227 2.03 6.55 10.50
C VAL A 227 3.23 7.42 10.13
N GLY A 228 4.22 7.49 11.02
CA GLY A 228 5.40 8.32 10.89
C GLY A 228 5.04 9.80 10.70
N TYR A 229 5.61 10.42 9.66
CA TYR A 229 5.21 11.75 9.21
C TYR A 229 4.50 11.71 7.85
N THR A 230 3.24 12.13 7.84
CA THR A 230 2.43 12.31 6.63
C THR A 230 2.35 13.78 6.21
N GLN A 231 2.34 14.01 4.89
CA GLN A 231 2.22 15.37 4.33
C GLN A 231 0.84 15.95 4.68
N GLY A 232 0.82 17.09 5.37
CA GLY A 232 -0.42 17.71 5.85
C GLY A 232 -0.53 17.74 7.38
N MET A 233 0.08 16.78 8.10
CA MET A 233 -0.02 16.69 9.56
C MET A 233 0.54 17.93 10.30
N ILE A 234 1.44 18.69 9.67
CA ILE A 234 1.93 19.97 10.21
C ILE A 234 0.81 21.00 10.40
N PHE A 235 -0.18 21.02 9.51
CA PHE A 235 -1.33 21.93 9.60
C PHE A 235 -2.25 21.58 10.78
N ILE A 236 -2.19 20.33 11.29
CA ILE A 236 -2.90 19.92 12.49
C ILE A 236 -2.19 20.41 13.76
N ALA A 237 -0.85 20.41 13.79
CA ALA A 237 -0.09 20.81 14.97
C ALA A 237 0.08 22.33 15.11
N VAL A 238 -0.04 23.09 14.02
CA VAL A 238 0.03 24.58 14.03
C VAL A 238 -1.00 25.23 14.96
N PRO A 239 -2.32 24.93 14.87
CA PRO A 239 -3.31 25.48 15.80
C PRO A 239 -3.02 25.14 17.27
N LEU A 240 -2.47 23.95 17.52
CA LEU A 240 -2.12 23.49 18.87
C LEU A 240 -0.95 24.31 19.43
N ILE A 241 0.19 24.36 18.74
CA ILE A 241 1.41 25.01 19.25
C ILE A 241 1.28 26.54 19.41
N MET A 242 0.34 27.15 18.70
CA MET A 242 -0.01 28.58 18.86
C MET A 242 -0.83 28.88 20.12
N ASN A 243 -1.41 27.87 20.79
CA ASN A 243 -2.26 28.05 21.99
C ASN A 243 -1.70 27.34 23.25
N MET A 244 -0.55 26.65 23.18
CA MET A 244 0.10 25.98 24.33
C MET A 244 1.61 25.76 24.14
N ASN A 245 2.26 25.16 25.13
CA ASN A 245 3.69 24.84 25.11
C ASN A 245 3.99 23.56 24.31
N GLU A 246 5.25 23.32 23.93
CA GLU A 246 5.63 22.16 23.10
C GLU A 246 5.25 20.79 23.70
N SER A 247 5.51 20.53 24.99
CA SER A 247 5.16 19.27 25.65
C SER A 247 3.64 19.04 25.70
N GLU A 248 2.89 20.10 25.94
CA GLU A 248 1.43 20.09 26.03
C GLU A 248 0.81 19.86 24.65
N CYS A 249 1.37 20.52 23.62
CA CYS A 249 1.02 20.32 22.21
C CYS A 249 1.26 18.87 21.78
N PHE A 250 2.38 18.24 22.18
CA PHE A 250 2.63 16.83 21.92
C PHE A 250 1.60 15.91 22.62
N CYS A 251 1.30 16.15 23.90
CA CYS A 251 0.32 15.35 24.65
C CYS A 251 -1.09 15.42 24.03
N LEU A 252 -1.53 16.62 23.64
CA LEU A 252 -2.82 16.81 22.97
C LEU A 252 -2.82 16.25 21.54
N LEU A 253 -1.74 16.38 20.77
CA LEU A 253 -1.61 15.76 19.45
C LEU A 253 -1.73 14.22 19.53
N VAL A 254 -1.05 13.59 20.49
CA VAL A 254 -1.17 12.13 20.72
C VAL A 254 -2.59 11.76 21.14
N THR A 255 -3.25 12.58 21.96
CA THR A 255 -4.63 12.36 22.39
C THR A 255 -5.63 12.51 21.24
N LEU A 256 -5.46 13.49 20.35
CA LEU A 256 -6.26 13.61 19.13
C LEU A 256 -6.05 12.40 18.21
N MET A 257 -4.81 11.96 18.03
CA MET A 257 -4.48 10.79 17.20
C MET A 257 -5.10 9.50 17.75
N LYS A 258 -4.99 9.23 19.05
CA LYS A 258 -5.47 7.98 19.68
C LYS A 258 -6.92 8.02 20.15
N GLU A 259 -7.33 9.06 20.87
CA GLU A 259 -8.62 9.11 21.56
C GLU A 259 -9.75 9.72 20.71
N TYR A 260 -9.38 10.53 19.73
CA TYR A 260 -10.31 11.11 18.76
C TYR A 260 -10.31 10.39 17.40
N GLY A 261 -9.38 9.45 17.16
CA GLY A 261 -9.34 8.65 15.92
C GLY A 261 -8.63 9.32 14.75
N LEU A 262 -8.01 10.50 14.93
CA LEU A 262 -7.34 11.22 13.86
C LEU A 262 -6.21 10.41 13.18
N ARG A 263 -5.61 9.45 13.90
CA ARG A 263 -4.59 8.54 13.35
C ARG A 263 -5.06 7.84 12.07
N GLU A 264 -6.32 7.44 12.02
CA GLU A 264 -6.89 6.63 10.93
C GLU A 264 -6.97 7.38 9.59
N LEU A 265 -6.95 8.72 9.62
CA LEU A 265 -6.86 9.55 8.41
C LEU A 265 -5.47 9.49 7.77
N PHE A 266 -4.44 9.17 8.57
CA PHE A 266 -3.03 9.20 8.17
C PHE A 266 -2.37 7.81 8.08
N CYS A 267 -3.02 6.75 8.55
CA CYS A 267 -2.57 5.39 8.34
C CYS A 267 -2.37 5.06 6.84
N PRO A 268 -1.52 4.08 6.50
CA PRO A 268 -1.43 3.52 5.15
C PRO A 268 -2.80 3.15 4.58
N GLU A 269 -2.98 3.31 3.27
CA GLU A 269 -4.28 3.19 2.56
C GLU A 269 -5.33 4.27 2.93
N MET A 270 -5.09 5.12 3.93
CA MET A 270 -5.96 6.24 4.34
C MET A 270 -7.43 5.84 4.58
N LYS A 271 -7.67 4.66 5.18
CA LYS A 271 -9.02 4.10 5.39
C LYS A 271 -9.97 5.11 6.07
N GLY A 272 -9.54 5.78 7.14
CA GLY A 272 -10.38 6.75 7.86
C GLY A 272 -10.74 7.99 7.01
N LEU A 273 -9.86 8.41 6.10
CA LEU A 273 -10.19 9.48 5.15
C LEU A 273 -11.28 9.03 4.17
N HIS A 274 -11.22 7.77 3.72
CA HIS A 274 -12.23 7.21 2.84
C HIS A 274 -13.58 7.00 3.54
N VAL A 275 -13.59 6.69 4.84
CA VAL A 275 -14.81 6.70 5.69
C VAL A 275 -15.40 8.11 5.74
N LEU A 276 -14.64 9.13 6.17
CA LEU A 276 -15.14 10.52 6.24
C LEU A 276 -15.66 11.04 4.89
N LEU A 277 -14.99 10.70 3.78
CA LEU A 277 -15.45 11.06 2.43
C LEU A 277 -16.77 10.38 2.07
N TYR A 278 -16.95 9.12 2.46
CA TYR A 278 -18.18 8.37 2.23
C TYR A 278 -19.33 8.89 3.09
N GLU A 279 -19.10 9.10 4.40
CA GLU A 279 -20.06 9.73 5.30
C GLU A 279 -20.50 11.09 4.80
N PHE A 280 -19.55 11.94 4.38
CA PHE A 280 -19.85 13.22 3.73
C PHE A 280 -20.73 13.06 2.48
N ASP A 281 -20.46 12.07 1.61
CA ASP A 281 -21.29 11.80 0.43
C ASP A 281 -22.69 11.23 0.79
N ARG A 282 -22.85 10.53 1.92
CA ARG A 282 -24.18 10.08 2.44
C ARG A 282 -24.97 11.22 3.07
N LEU A 283 -24.29 12.07 3.85
CA LEU A 283 -24.88 13.26 4.46
C LEU A 283 -25.30 14.27 3.39
N LEU A 284 -24.46 14.51 2.37
CA LEU A 284 -24.80 15.42 1.27
C LEU A 284 -26.01 14.91 0.47
N GLU A 285 -26.14 13.60 0.23
CA GLU A 285 -27.34 13.01 -0.37
C GLU A 285 -28.59 13.21 0.51
N SER A 286 -28.45 13.14 1.83
CA SER A 286 -29.55 13.30 2.79
C SER A 286 -30.02 14.76 2.92
N TYR A 287 -29.08 15.71 2.97
CA TYR A 287 -29.37 17.14 3.12
C TYR A 287 -29.70 17.85 1.80
N SER A 288 -29.00 17.52 0.71
CA SER A 288 -29.24 18.10 -0.62
C SER A 288 -29.11 17.02 -1.71
N PRO A 289 -30.16 16.19 -1.90
CA PRO A 289 -30.16 15.15 -2.93
C PRO A 289 -30.02 15.73 -4.34
N VAL A 290 -30.46 16.97 -4.57
CA VAL A 290 -30.34 17.64 -5.88
C VAL A 290 -28.88 17.93 -6.20
N LEU A 291 -28.13 18.50 -5.24
CA LEU A 291 -26.70 18.78 -5.39
C LEU A 291 -25.87 17.49 -5.49
N TYR A 292 -26.15 16.48 -4.65
CA TYR A 292 -25.50 15.18 -4.74
C TYR A 292 -25.68 14.54 -6.13
N ASN A 293 -26.92 14.47 -6.63
CA ASN A 293 -27.20 13.92 -7.95
C ASN A 293 -26.55 14.73 -9.09
N HIS A 294 -26.39 16.05 -8.96
CA HIS A 294 -25.66 16.87 -9.92
C HIS A 294 -24.16 16.53 -9.93
N LEU A 295 -23.52 16.44 -8.77
CA LEU A 295 -22.10 16.07 -8.65
C LEU A 295 -21.83 14.68 -9.26
N VAL A 296 -22.68 13.69 -8.96
CA VAL A 296 -22.61 12.34 -9.54
C VAL A 296 -22.78 12.37 -11.06
N LYS A 297 -23.74 13.13 -11.60
CA LYS A 297 -23.94 13.30 -13.06
C LYS A 297 -22.76 13.99 -13.74
N GLN A 298 -22.11 14.95 -13.08
CA GLN A 298 -20.88 15.59 -13.57
C GLN A 298 -19.64 14.69 -13.40
N GLY A 299 -19.74 13.54 -12.72
CA GLY A 299 -18.61 12.64 -12.45
C GLY A 299 -17.64 13.14 -11.38
N ILE A 300 -18.04 14.12 -10.57
CA ILE A 300 -17.22 14.67 -9.49
C ILE A 300 -17.35 13.79 -8.25
N LYS A 301 -16.22 13.36 -7.72
CA LYS A 301 -16.14 12.62 -6.45
C LYS A 301 -15.65 13.55 -5.34
N SER A 302 -16.17 13.38 -4.13
CA SER A 302 -15.69 14.04 -2.89
C SER A 302 -14.16 14.02 -2.78
N SER A 303 -13.53 12.88 -3.07
CA SER A 303 -12.08 12.70 -3.02
C SER A 303 -11.25 13.65 -3.91
N MET A 304 -11.87 14.29 -4.92
CA MET A 304 -11.21 15.25 -5.82
C MET A 304 -11.04 16.65 -5.22
N TYR A 305 -11.75 16.97 -4.13
CA TYR A 305 -11.76 18.31 -3.51
C TYR A 305 -11.75 18.29 -1.97
N ALA A 306 -12.53 17.40 -1.33
CA ALA A 306 -12.72 17.37 0.12
C ALA A 306 -11.58 16.69 0.90
N SER A 307 -10.76 15.86 0.26
CA SER A 307 -9.63 15.16 0.90
C SER A 307 -8.72 16.08 1.70
N GLN A 308 -8.48 17.30 1.20
CA GLN A 308 -7.60 18.28 1.86
C GLN A 308 -8.29 19.01 3.03
N TRP A 309 -9.63 19.04 3.04
CA TRP A 309 -10.42 19.62 4.13
C TRP A 309 -10.28 18.75 5.39
N PHE A 310 -10.52 17.44 5.26
CA PHE A 310 -10.44 16.51 6.38
C PHE A 310 -9.00 16.31 6.88
N LEU A 311 -8.02 16.14 5.99
CA LEU A 311 -6.61 15.94 6.38
C LEU A 311 -5.93 17.16 7.04
N THR A 312 -6.52 18.36 6.97
CA THR A 312 -5.93 19.58 7.55
C THR A 312 -6.87 20.37 8.45
N PHE A 313 -8.07 19.85 8.75
CA PHE A 313 -9.19 20.61 9.35
C PHE A 313 -9.37 21.97 8.67
N PHE A 314 -9.39 21.91 7.34
CA PHE A 314 -9.39 23.04 6.42
C PHE A 314 -8.18 24.00 6.50
N ALA A 315 -7.26 23.86 7.46
CA ALA A 315 -6.15 24.79 7.71
C ALA A 315 -5.15 24.97 6.54
N TYR A 316 -5.23 24.17 5.47
CA TYR A 316 -4.50 24.52 4.24
C TYR A 316 -5.02 25.79 3.54
N LYS A 317 -6.27 26.19 3.80
CA LYS A 317 -7.00 27.25 3.07
C LYS A 317 -7.41 28.45 3.94
N PHE A 318 -7.56 28.28 5.25
CA PHE A 318 -8.12 29.32 6.12
C PHE A 318 -7.10 30.14 6.91
N PRO A 319 -7.44 31.39 7.25
CA PRO A 319 -6.82 32.09 8.38
C PRO A 319 -6.86 31.26 9.65
N LEU A 320 -5.87 31.46 10.53
CA LEU A 320 -5.74 30.72 11.78
C LEU A 320 -7.00 30.83 12.64
N ASP A 321 -7.61 32.02 12.70
CA ASP A 321 -8.80 32.27 13.53
C ASP A 321 -9.97 31.33 13.21
N ILE A 322 -10.27 31.09 11.92
CA ILE A 322 -11.30 30.13 11.49
C ILE A 322 -10.92 28.71 11.94
N VAL A 323 -9.65 28.32 11.77
CA VAL A 323 -9.17 26.99 12.17
C VAL A 323 -9.31 26.81 13.68
N LEU A 324 -9.00 27.83 14.49
CA LEU A 324 -9.16 27.77 15.95
C LEU A 324 -10.62 27.57 16.35
N ARG A 325 -11.57 28.22 15.67
CA ARG A 325 -13.01 27.98 15.89
C ARG A 325 -13.42 26.55 15.52
N ILE A 326 -12.89 26.00 14.43
CA ILE A 326 -13.11 24.59 14.05
C ILE A 326 -12.54 23.64 15.11
N TYR A 327 -11.36 23.93 15.68
CA TYR A 327 -10.77 23.13 16.76
C TYR A 327 -11.58 23.19 18.06
N ASP A 328 -12.12 24.35 18.44
CA ASP A 328 -13.00 24.47 19.61
C ASP A 328 -14.19 23.49 19.52
N ILE A 329 -14.73 23.31 18.30
CA ILE A 329 -15.78 22.33 18.03
C ILE A 329 -15.23 20.89 18.00
N ILE A 330 -14.11 20.61 17.32
CA ILE A 330 -13.56 19.24 17.20
C ILE A 330 -13.13 18.67 18.57
N VAL A 331 -12.52 19.49 19.43
CA VAL A 331 -12.08 19.03 20.76
C VAL A 331 -13.27 18.75 21.69
N THR A 332 -14.39 19.46 21.53
CA THR A 332 -15.58 19.32 22.40
C THR A 332 -16.60 18.31 21.87
N GLN A 333 -16.84 18.28 20.56
CA GLN A 333 -17.85 17.44 19.88
C GLN A 333 -17.25 16.21 19.18
N GLY A 334 -15.93 16.14 19.00
CA GLY A 334 -15.26 15.04 18.30
C GLY A 334 -14.98 15.32 16.81
N MET A 335 -14.26 14.39 16.17
CA MET A 335 -13.80 14.49 14.79
C MET A 335 -14.93 14.67 13.77
N GLU A 336 -16.04 13.96 13.98
CA GLU A 336 -17.24 13.94 13.14
C GLU A 336 -17.80 15.35 12.89
N SER A 337 -17.59 16.28 13.82
CA SER A 337 -18.01 17.68 13.67
C SER A 337 -17.39 18.39 12.44
N ILE A 338 -16.29 17.89 11.88
CA ILE A 338 -15.72 18.39 10.62
C ILE A 338 -16.71 18.25 9.44
N LEU A 339 -17.57 17.23 9.49
CA LEU A 339 -18.60 16.97 8.48
C LEU A 339 -19.69 18.06 8.52
N LYS A 340 -20.00 18.63 9.69
CA LYS A 340 -20.95 19.75 9.82
C LYS A 340 -20.53 20.93 8.96
N PHE A 341 -19.28 21.35 9.11
CA PHE A 341 -18.69 22.44 8.31
C PHE A 341 -18.69 22.08 6.82
N ALA A 342 -18.23 20.89 6.45
CA ALA A 342 -18.16 20.45 5.05
C ALA A 342 -19.54 20.43 4.36
N VAL A 343 -20.56 19.89 5.01
CA VAL A 343 -21.93 19.81 4.49
C VAL A 343 -22.58 21.20 4.41
N ASN A 344 -22.45 22.02 5.46
CA ASN A 344 -22.98 23.39 5.48
C ASN A 344 -22.44 24.24 4.30
N LEU A 345 -21.13 24.18 4.05
CA LEU A 345 -20.49 24.88 2.93
C LEU A 345 -21.06 24.46 1.56
N MET A 346 -21.44 23.19 1.40
CA MET A 346 -22.05 22.70 0.16
C MET A 346 -23.48 23.22 -0.01
N ILE A 347 -24.29 23.14 1.05
CA ILE A 347 -25.69 23.60 1.06
C ILE A 347 -25.77 25.09 0.73
N LEU A 348 -24.98 25.93 1.39
CA LEU A 348 -25.02 27.38 1.18
C LEU A 348 -24.57 27.80 -0.24
N ASN A 349 -23.75 26.98 -0.90
CA ASN A 349 -23.34 27.21 -2.28
C ASN A 349 -24.21 26.49 -3.32
N GLU A 350 -25.24 25.74 -2.94
CA GLU A 350 -26.01 24.85 -3.83
C GLU A 350 -26.47 25.55 -5.12
N THR A 351 -27.08 26.73 -5.00
CA THR A 351 -27.57 27.52 -6.14
C THR A 351 -26.47 27.92 -7.13
N SER A 352 -25.23 28.10 -6.65
CA SER A 352 -24.07 28.36 -7.50
C SER A 352 -23.54 27.06 -8.12
N LEU A 353 -23.45 25.98 -7.34
CA LEU A 353 -22.89 24.70 -7.76
C LEU A 353 -23.74 24.01 -8.85
N LEU A 354 -25.08 24.06 -8.73
CA LEU A 354 -26.01 23.46 -9.69
C LEU A 354 -25.92 24.06 -11.11
N ASN A 355 -25.47 25.31 -11.23
CA ASN A 355 -25.33 26.03 -12.50
C ASN A 355 -23.98 25.80 -13.21
N LEU A 356 -23.06 25.04 -12.61
CA LEU A 356 -21.70 24.84 -13.13
C LEU A 356 -21.49 23.45 -13.74
N SER A 357 -20.69 23.40 -14.82
CA SER A 357 -20.17 22.17 -15.44
C SER A 357 -18.83 21.75 -14.82
N PHE A 358 -18.48 20.46 -14.97
CA PHE A 358 -17.30 19.79 -14.39
C PHE A 358 -16.09 20.70 -14.06
N ASP A 359 -15.43 21.31 -15.05
CA ASP A 359 -14.19 22.07 -14.82
C ASP A 359 -14.41 23.30 -13.91
N LYS A 360 -15.45 24.08 -14.19
CA LYS A 360 -15.78 25.30 -13.42
C LYS A 360 -16.29 24.93 -12.01
N LEU A 361 -17.01 23.83 -11.91
CA LEU A 361 -17.52 23.29 -10.65
C LEU A 361 -16.36 22.82 -9.75
N LEU A 362 -15.38 22.11 -10.32
CA LEU A 362 -14.19 21.68 -9.59
C LEU A 362 -13.25 22.84 -9.20
N GLU A 363 -13.15 23.89 -10.03
CA GLU A 363 -12.47 25.15 -9.67
C GLU A 363 -13.19 25.83 -8.50
N PHE A 364 -14.53 25.97 -8.57
CA PHE A 364 -15.34 26.61 -7.55
C PHE A 364 -15.24 25.90 -6.20
N LEU A 365 -15.37 24.56 -6.18
CA LEU A 365 -15.21 23.73 -4.99
C LEU A 365 -13.83 23.87 -4.34
N LYS A 366 -12.79 24.13 -5.12
CA LYS A 366 -11.41 24.27 -4.63
C LYS A 366 -11.09 25.66 -4.11
N ASP A 367 -11.57 26.71 -4.77
CA ASP A 367 -11.07 28.08 -4.56
C ASP A 367 -12.14 29.12 -4.16
N LYS A 368 -13.44 28.85 -4.32
CA LYS A 368 -14.52 29.86 -4.14
C LYS A 368 -15.62 29.50 -3.13
N LEU A 369 -15.70 28.24 -2.71
CA LEU A 369 -16.74 27.72 -1.79
C LEU A 369 -16.90 28.56 -0.50
N PHE A 370 -15.84 29.21 -0.05
CA PHE A 370 -15.82 29.93 1.24
C PHE A 370 -16.12 31.42 1.11
N ASN A 371 -16.30 31.94 -0.10
CA ASN A 371 -16.52 33.36 -0.33
C ASN A 371 -17.82 33.88 0.32
N ILE A 372 -18.76 33.00 0.67
CA ILE A 372 -19.98 33.32 1.44
C ILE A 372 -19.66 33.92 2.81
N TYR A 373 -18.58 33.47 3.45
CA TYR A 373 -18.17 33.91 4.79
C TYR A 373 -17.12 35.02 4.77
N ILE A 374 -16.80 35.55 3.59
CA ILE A 374 -15.88 36.67 3.38
C ILE A 374 -16.72 37.95 3.19
N ASP A 375 -16.31 39.07 3.78
CA ASP A 375 -16.97 40.35 3.54
C ASP A 375 -16.76 40.88 2.12
N ASP A 376 -17.82 41.42 1.52
CA ASP A 376 -17.85 41.92 0.13
C ASP A 376 -16.76 42.97 -0.18
N ALA A 377 -16.26 43.66 0.85
CA ALA A 377 -15.15 44.61 0.73
C ALA A 377 -13.84 43.90 0.33
N PHE A 378 -13.56 42.72 0.89
CA PHE A 378 -12.36 41.93 0.59
C PHE A 378 -12.40 41.37 -0.85
N ILE A 379 -13.59 40.94 -1.29
CA ILE A 379 -13.80 40.41 -2.66
C ILE A 379 -13.56 41.50 -3.72
N LYS A 380 -13.95 42.75 -3.44
CA LYS A 380 -13.74 43.89 -4.34
C LYS A 380 -12.27 44.30 -4.42
N ASP A 381 -11.53 44.26 -3.32
CA ASP A 381 -10.08 44.54 -3.28
C ASP A 381 -9.27 43.58 -4.17
N ASP A 382 -9.61 42.29 -4.14
CA ASP A 382 -8.89 41.25 -4.91
C ASP A 382 -9.19 41.36 -6.43
N LEU A 383 -10.39 41.83 -6.79
CA LEU A 383 -10.76 42.16 -8.17
C LEU A 383 -10.16 43.48 -8.67
N ALA A 384 -9.87 44.42 -7.77
CA ALA A 384 -9.37 45.76 -8.11
C ALA A 384 -7.87 45.84 -8.43
N SER A 385 -7.12 44.73 -8.31
CA SER A 385 -5.67 44.70 -8.58
C SER A 385 -5.26 43.64 -9.63
N PRO A 386 -5.56 43.85 -10.95
CA PRO A 386 -5.32 42.85 -11.99
C PRO A 386 -3.84 42.63 -12.36
N GLY A 387 -2.91 43.39 -11.76
CA GLY A 387 -1.53 43.51 -12.23
C GLY A 387 -0.54 42.44 -11.74
N SER A 388 -0.89 41.61 -10.75
CA SER A 388 0.03 40.59 -10.24
C SER A 388 -0.15 39.26 -10.98
N GLY A 389 0.63 39.06 -12.05
CA GLY A 389 0.61 37.86 -12.90
C GLY A 389 1.10 36.55 -12.26
N LYS A 390 0.65 36.23 -11.05
CA LYS A 390 0.86 34.95 -10.37
C LYS A 390 -0.45 34.48 -9.74
N LYS A 391 -1.01 33.38 -10.28
CA LYS A 391 -2.10 32.58 -9.68
C LYS A 391 -1.63 31.86 -8.41
N THR A 392 -1.07 32.59 -7.45
CA THR A 392 -0.57 32.04 -6.18
C THR A 392 -1.67 32.10 -5.14
N ARG A 393 -2.31 30.93 -4.93
CA ARG A 393 -2.87 30.42 -3.66
C ARG A 393 -2.89 31.43 -2.52
N PHE A 394 -4.07 31.67 -1.93
CA PHE A 394 -4.29 32.23 -0.57
C PHE A 394 -3.02 32.23 0.29
N SER A 395 -2.24 33.32 0.21
CA SER A 395 -0.93 33.40 0.86
C SER A 395 -1.00 34.41 1.99
N LEU A 396 -1.09 33.91 3.23
CA LEU A 396 -1.23 34.71 4.45
C LEU A 396 -0.09 35.75 4.63
N SER A 397 1.04 35.59 3.93
CA SER A 397 2.22 36.44 4.06
C SER A 397 2.22 37.76 3.26
N ARG A 398 1.31 38.00 2.31
CA ARG A 398 1.53 39.07 1.30
C ARG A 398 0.94 40.46 1.60
N ARG A 399 0.17 40.64 2.67
CA ARG A 399 -0.58 41.89 2.90
C ARG A 399 -0.33 42.60 4.24
N ALA A 400 0.56 42.06 5.09
CA ALA A 400 0.99 42.73 6.32
C ALA A 400 1.87 43.99 6.07
N SER A 401 2.38 44.21 4.85
CA SER A 401 3.29 45.33 4.55
C SER A 401 2.60 46.66 4.22
N ASN A 402 1.30 46.65 3.88
CA ASN A 402 0.62 47.80 3.27
C ASN A 402 -0.70 48.21 3.96
N THR A 403 -1.09 47.56 5.05
CA THR A 403 -2.20 48.00 5.90
C THR A 403 -1.65 48.71 7.14
N SER A 404 -2.25 49.85 7.50
CA SER A 404 -1.94 50.57 8.73
C SER A 404 -2.11 49.64 9.95
N ALA A 405 -1.22 49.79 10.94
CA ALA A 405 -1.04 48.86 12.06
C ALA A 405 -2.18 48.88 13.11
N GLY A 406 -3.41 48.61 12.67
CA GLY A 406 -4.61 48.63 13.51
C GLY A 406 -5.83 47.85 13.01
N SER A 407 -5.84 47.34 11.77
CA SER A 407 -6.93 46.47 11.29
C SER A 407 -6.60 44.99 11.50
N ASN A 408 -7.28 44.34 12.44
CA ASN A 408 -7.13 42.91 12.69
C ASN A 408 -7.63 42.09 11.47
N PRO A 409 -6.85 41.16 10.89
CA PRO A 409 -7.29 40.37 9.72
C PRO A 409 -8.49 39.45 10.03
N SER A 410 -8.75 39.19 11.31
CA SER A 410 -9.98 38.55 11.82
C SER A 410 -11.26 39.29 11.40
N SER A 411 -11.21 40.60 11.16
CA SER A 411 -12.38 41.46 10.88
C SER A 411 -13.00 41.30 9.47
N TYR A 412 -12.48 40.42 8.61
CA TYR A 412 -12.97 40.21 7.24
C TYR A 412 -13.78 38.92 7.05
N TYR A 413 -13.93 38.12 8.11
CA TYR A 413 -14.56 36.81 8.07
C TYR A 413 -15.69 36.72 9.10
N LYS A 414 -16.85 36.21 8.68
CA LYS A 414 -18.04 36.05 9.52
C LYS A 414 -17.93 34.76 10.35
N LEU A 415 -17.00 34.75 11.30
CA LEU A 415 -16.64 33.57 12.11
C LEU A 415 -17.85 32.96 12.82
N ASP A 416 -18.64 33.80 13.48
CA ASP A 416 -19.78 33.34 14.30
C ASP A 416 -20.88 32.76 13.42
N ALA A 417 -21.16 33.39 12.27
CA ALA A 417 -22.10 32.85 11.29
C ALA A 417 -21.65 31.50 10.72
N LEU A 418 -20.35 31.32 10.42
CA LEU A 418 -19.82 30.04 9.96
C LEU A 418 -20.05 28.91 10.99
N VAL A 419 -19.83 29.20 12.28
CA VAL A 419 -20.06 28.21 13.34
C VAL A 419 -21.54 27.98 13.55
N GLU A 420 -22.35 29.04 13.65
CA GLU A 420 -23.81 28.96 13.86
C GLU A 420 -24.50 28.18 12.74
N ASP A 421 -24.21 28.48 11.47
CA ASP A 421 -24.75 27.76 10.32
C ASP A 421 -24.31 26.30 10.30
N SER A 422 -23.04 26.03 10.61
CA SER A 422 -22.54 24.65 10.67
C SER A 422 -23.21 23.86 11.80
N MET A 423 -23.56 24.49 12.92
CA MET A 423 -24.28 23.82 14.01
C MET A 423 -25.76 23.54 13.67
N LYS A 424 -26.34 24.14 12.63
CA LYS A 424 -27.67 23.77 12.10
C LYS A 424 -27.64 22.40 11.38
N VAL A 425 -26.45 21.89 11.03
CA VAL A 425 -26.27 20.54 10.49
C VAL A 425 -26.22 19.52 11.64
N ASN A 426 -27.30 18.75 11.74
CA ASN A 426 -27.48 17.65 12.68
C ASN A 426 -26.80 16.37 12.14
N LEU A 427 -25.96 15.71 12.95
CA LEU A 427 -25.21 14.49 12.62
C LEU A 427 -25.40 13.41 13.70
N ASP A 428 -26.45 12.60 13.62
CA ASP A 428 -26.72 11.57 14.64
C ASP A 428 -25.57 10.52 14.68
N PRO A 429 -24.87 10.31 15.82
CA PRO A 429 -23.76 9.35 15.91
C PRO A 429 -24.10 7.95 15.39
N VAL A 430 -25.32 7.50 15.63
CA VAL A 430 -25.84 6.21 15.16
C VAL A 430 -25.95 6.13 13.63
N GLU A 431 -26.20 7.25 12.94
CA GLU A 431 -26.18 7.30 11.47
C GLU A 431 -24.75 7.24 10.93
N LEU A 432 -23.79 7.92 11.59
CA LEU A 432 -22.38 7.86 11.22
C LEU A 432 -21.82 6.44 11.38
N THR A 433 -21.99 5.80 12.54
CA THR A 433 -21.61 4.38 12.74
C THR A 433 -22.30 3.43 11.76
N LYS A 434 -23.50 3.76 11.29
CA LYS A 434 -24.17 2.98 10.23
C LYS A 434 -23.49 3.18 8.87
N TYR A 435 -23.13 4.40 8.49
CA TYR A 435 -22.41 4.70 7.25
C TYR A 435 -20.99 4.12 7.27
N GLU A 436 -20.29 4.16 8.40
CA GLU A 436 -19.02 3.47 8.61
C GLU A 436 -19.15 1.97 8.33
N LYS A 437 -20.12 1.29 8.97
CA LYS A 437 -20.39 -0.15 8.76
C LYS A 437 -20.80 -0.49 7.33
N GLU A 438 -21.53 0.40 6.65
CA GLU A 438 -21.84 0.26 5.22
C GLU A 438 -20.58 0.36 4.37
N PHE A 439 -19.73 1.37 4.63
CA PHE A 439 -18.44 1.54 3.98
C PHE A 439 -17.53 0.33 4.20
N GLU A 440 -17.42 -0.21 5.42
CA GLU A 440 -16.63 -1.42 5.68
C GLU A 440 -17.13 -2.61 4.87
N SER A 441 -18.43 -2.79 4.75
CA SER A 441 -19.02 -3.86 3.91
C SER A 441 -18.64 -3.69 2.43
N ILE A 442 -18.65 -2.45 1.93
CA ILE A 442 -18.26 -2.13 0.54
C ILE A 442 -16.75 -2.33 0.34
N TYR A 443 -15.93 -1.80 1.25
CA TYR A 443 -14.47 -1.86 1.24
C TYR A 443 -13.96 -3.31 1.26
N ASN A 444 -14.49 -4.15 2.16
CA ASN A 444 -14.12 -5.55 2.27
C ASN A 444 -14.50 -6.34 1.00
N LYS A 445 -15.66 -6.06 0.39
CA LYS A 445 -16.06 -6.67 -0.90
C LYS A 445 -15.14 -6.23 -2.03
N GLU A 446 -14.75 -4.96 -2.09
CA GLU A 446 -13.88 -4.46 -3.16
C GLU A 446 -12.45 -4.98 -3.01
N ARG A 447 -11.93 -5.05 -1.77
CA ARG A 447 -10.65 -5.68 -1.46
C ARG A 447 -10.62 -7.15 -1.87
N ALA A 448 -11.67 -7.92 -1.55
CA ALA A 448 -11.78 -9.33 -1.96
C ALA A 448 -11.72 -9.48 -3.49
N LYS A 449 -12.46 -8.66 -4.26
CA LYS A 449 -12.36 -8.65 -5.73
C LYS A 449 -10.95 -8.34 -6.23
N VAL A 450 -10.23 -7.40 -5.59
CA VAL A 450 -8.86 -7.06 -5.97
C VAL A 450 -7.89 -8.21 -5.68
N GLU A 451 -8.09 -8.95 -4.59
CA GLU A 451 -7.34 -10.17 -4.25
C GLU A 451 -7.65 -11.30 -5.26
N ASP A 452 -8.92 -11.53 -5.61
CA ASP A 452 -9.33 -12.47 -6.66
C ASP A 452 -8.71 -12.13 -8.03
N ILE A 453 -8.70 -10.84 -8.41
CA ILE A 453 -8.07 -10.37 -9.65
C ILE A 453 -6.55 -10.60 -9.62
N LYS A 454 -5.88 -10.44 -8.47
CA LYS A 454 -4.45 -10.77 -8.32
C LYS A 454 -4.22 -12.28 -8.46
N ALA A 455 -5.03 -13.12 -7.82
CA ALA A 455 -4.98 -14.58 -7.95
C ALA A 455 -5.21 -15.04 -9.41
N MET A 456 -6.22 -14.52 -10.09
CA MET A 456 -6.47 -14.79 -11.51
C MET A 456 -5.31 -14.32 -12.41
N LYS A 457 -4.70 -13.16 -12.13
CA LYS A 457 -3.50 -12.70 -12.87
C LYS A 457 -2.31 -13.64 -12.68
N LEU A 458 -2.06 -14.13 -11.48
CA LEU A 458 -1.00 -15.10 -11.19
C LEU A 458 -1.25 -16.44 -11.91
N SER A 459 -2.48 -16.96 -11.81
CA SER A 459 -2.90 -18.18 -12.52
C SER A 459 -2.75 -18.06 -14.04
N ASN A 460 -3.21 -16.95 -14.62
CA ASN A 460 -3.02 -16.65 -16.05
C ASN A 460 -1.53 -16.52 -16.44
N GLY A 461 -0.68 -15.99 -15.57
CA GLY A 461 0.78 -16.00 -15.76
C GLY A 461 1.36 -17.41 -15.82
N ASN A 462 0.97 -18.27 -14.88
CA ASN A 462 1.38 -19.68 -14.84
C ASN A 462 0.90 -20.46 -16.07
N LEU A 463 -0.35 -20.25 -16.50
CA LEU A 463 -0.90 -20.85 -17.71
C LEU A 463 -0.17 -20.39 -18.97
N ARG A 464 0.17 -19.09 -19.10
CA ARG A 464 1.01 -18.59 -20.21
C ARG A 464 2.39 -19.23 -20.23
N ASN A 465 3.03 -19.40 -19.07
CA ASN A 465 4.31 -20.10 -18.96
C ASN A 465 4.17 -21.57 -19.39
N LYS A 466 3.11 -22.26 -18.95
CA LYS A 466 2.85 -23.66 -19.35
C LYS A 466 2.57 -23.81 -20.84
N ILE A 467 1.82 -22.89 -21.44
CA ILE A 467 1.60 -22.82 -22.90
C ILE A 467 2.94 -22.64 -23.62
N LYS A 468 3.80 -21.72 -23.15
CA LYS A 468 5.14 -21.51 -23.75
C LYS A 468 6.00 -22.77 -23.68
N THR A 469 6.02 -23.48 -22.55
CA THR A 469 6.74 -24.76 -22.42
C THR A 469 6.19 -25.82 -23.37
N LEU A 470 4.85 -25.95 -23.46
CA LEU A 470 4.21 -26.90 -24.38
C LEU A 470 4.47 -26.55 -25.85
N GLN A 471 4.52 -25.26 -26.21
CA GLN A 471 4.90 -24.80 -27.54
C GLN A 471 6.34 -25.19 -27.88
N THR A 472 7.31 -24.98 -26.96
CA THR A 472 8.70 -25.42 -27.15
C THR A 472 8.78 -26.94 -27.34
N GLN A 473 8.13 -27.71 -26.46
CA GLN A 473 8.07 -29.17 -26.56
C GLN A 473 7.43 -29.64 -27.89
N TYR A 474 6.40 -28.95 -28.37
CA TYR A 474 5.77 -29.23 -29.65
C TYR A 474 6.68 -28.89 -30.84
N THR A 475 7.40 -27.76 -30.80
CA THR A 475 8.36 -27.41 -31.88
C THR A 475 9.54 -28.38 -31.92
N ASP A 476 10.03 -28.83 -30.77
CA ASP A 476 11.10 -29.82 -30.68
C ASP A 476 10.63 -31.19 -31.21
N LEU A 477 9.43 -31.64 -30.80
CA LEU A 477 8.83 -32.87 -31.30
C LEU A 477 8.58 -32.83 -32.81
N ASN A 478 8.08 -31.70 -33.33
CA ASN A 478 7.87 -31.50 -34.77
C ASN A 478 9.18 -31.50 -35.55
N LYS A 479 10.24 -30.88 -35.01
CA LYS A 479 11.60 -30.93 -35.58
C LYS A 479 12.12 -32.38 -35.65
N ASN A 480 11.94 -33.14 -34.56
CA ASN A 480 12.34 -34.55 -34.52
C ASN A 480 11.53 -35.40 -35.53
N HIS A 481 10.24 -35.14 -35.70
CA HIS A 481 9.45 -35.81 -36.73
C HIS A 481 9.94 -35.49 -38.16
N ILE A 482 10.28 -34.23 -38.45
CA ILE A 482 10.82 -33.84 -39.75
C ILE A 482 12.17 -34.55 -40.01
N ASP A 483 13.06 -34.60 -39.00
CA ASP A 483 14.35 -35.31 -39.09
C ASP A 483 14.18 -36.82 -39.32
N ILE A 484 13.22 -37.47 -38.64
CA ILE A 484 12.88 -38.89 -38.88
C ILE A 484 12.33 -39.09 -40.30
N VAL A 485 11.45 -38.22 -40.78
CA VAL A 485 10.90 -38.30 -42.14
C VAL A 485 11.99 -38.09 -43.19
N GLN A 486 12.91 -37.15 -42.97
CA GLN A 486 14.06 -36.95 -43.87
C GLN A 486 14.92 -38.21 -43.93
N LYS A 487 15.33 -38.76 -42.79
CA LYS A 487 16.08 -40.03 -42.73
C LYS A 487 15.36 -41.20 -43.40
N MET A 488 14.03 -41.23 -43.32
CA MET A 488 13.22 -42.26 -43.98
C MET A 488 13.15 -42.06 -45.51
N ILE A 489 13.20 -40.82 -45.99
CA ILE A 489 13.34 -40.49 -47.42
C ILE A 489 14.74 -40.88 -47.90
N ASP A 490 15.79 -40.48 -47.17
CA ASP A 490 17.18 -40.77 -47.50
C ASP A 490 17.42 -42.28 -47.59
N LEU A 491 16.97 -43.06 -46.59
CA LEU A 491 16.99 -44.53 -46.62
C LEU A 491 16.21 -45.12 -47.80
N LYS A 492 15.10 -44.49 -48.21
CA LYS A 492 14.30 -44.96 -49.34
C LYS A 492 14.96 -44.67 -50.70
N ILE A 493 15.88 -43.71 -50.76
CA ILE A 493 16.67 -43.38 -51.95
C ILE A 493 17.90 -44.31 -52.04
N THR A 494 18.60 -44.55 -50.93
CA THR A 494 19.81 -45.39 -50.92
C THR A 494 19.52 -46.90 -50.96
N LEU A 495 18.36 -47.35 -50.48
CA LEU A 495 18.02 -48.78 -50.45
C LEU A 495 17.97 -49.44 -51.85
N PRO A 496 17.40 -48.82 -52.90
CA PRO A 496 17.54 -49.30 -54.28
C PRO A 496 18.99 -49.37 -54.79
N GLU A 497 19.83 -48.38 -54.46
CA GLU A 497 21.24 -48.34 -54.89
C GLU A 497 22.03 -49.49 -54.26
N LEU A 498 21.90 -49.68 -52.95
CA LEU A 498 22.52 -50.78 -52.22
C LEU A 498 21.96 -52.15 -52.62
N LEU A 499 20.68 -52.25 -52.99
CA LEU A 499 20.11 -53.50 -53.52
C LEU A 499 20.72 -53.85 -54.89
N ASN A 500 20.87 -52.87 -55.78
CA ASN A 500 21.49 -53.06 -57.08
C ASN A 500 22.99 -53.42 -56.95
N GLU A 501 23.74 -52.73 -56.09
CA GLU A 501 25.13 -53.05 -55.79
C GLU A 501 25.28 -54.49 -55.23
N ASN A 502 24.38 -54.90 -54.33
CA ASN A 502 24.38 -56.25 -53.77
C ASN A 502 23.99 -57.32 -54.81
N GLU A 503 23.16 -56.98 -55.79
CA GLU A 503 22.83 -57.84 -56.93
C GLU A 503 24.02 -57.94 -57.91
N GLU A 504 24.70 -56.84 -58.24
CA GLU A 504 25.92 -56.81 -59.05
C GLU A 504 27.09 -57.57 -58.40
N LEU A 505 27.27 -57.45 -57.08
CA LEU A 505 28.22 -58.23 -56.30
C LEU A 505 27.85 -59.72 -56.31
N SER A 506 26.57 -60.06 -56.17
CA SER A 506 26.09 -61.46 -56.24
C SER A 506 26.36 -62.09 -57.62
N GLN A 507 26.08 -61.35 -58.70
CA GLN A 507 26.40 -61.79 -60.08
C GLN A 507 27.91 -61.91 -60.32
N SER A 508 28.71 -61.02 -59.72
CA SER A 508 30.18 -61.08 -59.81
C SER A 508 30.73 -62.29 -59.05
N ILE A 509 30.17 -62.62 -57.89
CA ILE A 509 30.48 -63.85 -57.14
C ILE A 509 30.10 -65.08 -57.96
N GLU A 510 28.90 -65.14 -58.53
CA GLU A 510 28.44 -66.26 -59.36
C GLU A 510 29.33 -66.47 -60.59
N LYS A 511 29.77 -65.37 -61.22
CA LYS A 511 30.72 -65.45 -62.33
C LYS A 511 32.09 -65.95 -61.88
N LEU A 512 32.63 -65.43 -60.78
CA LEU A 512 33.92 -65.85 -60.25
C LEU A 512 33.91 -67.32 -59.80
N THR A 513 32.83 -67.82 -59.18
CA THR A 513 32.72 -69.24 -58.84
C THR A 513 32.68 -70.11 -60.09
N LYS A 514 32.00 -69.67 -61.16
CA LYS A 514 32.00 -70.38 -62.44
C LYS A 514 33.35 -70.35 -63.15
N ASP A 515 34.06 -69.21 -63.13
CA ASP A 515 35.40 -69.08 -63.69
C ASP A 515 36.40 -69.96 -62.90
N ILE A 516 36.25 -70.08 -61.58
CA ILE A 516 37.00 -71.03 -60.72
C ILE A 516 36.67 -72.48 -61.11
N GLU A 517 35.40 -72.83 -61.25
CA GLU A 517 34.95 -74.18 -61.65
C GLU A 517 35.49 -74.57 -63.04
N GLU A 518 35.53 -73.62 -63.98
CA GLU A 518 36.14 -73.81 -65.30
C GLU A 518 37.67 -73.98 -65.21
N LEU A 519 38.36 -73.17 -64.38
CA LEU A 519 39.80 -73.30 -64.14
C LEU A 519 40.18 -74.61 -63.43
N GLU A 520 39.37 -75.08 -62.48
CA GLU A 520 39.55 -76.40 -61.86
C GLU A 520 39.34 -77.53 -62.87
N SER A 521 38.34 -77.41 -63.75
CA SER A 521 38.13 -78.38 -64.84
C SER A 521 39.29 -78.40 -65.85
N LYS A 522 39.88 -77.24 -66.16
CA LYS A 522 41.07 -77.13 -67.01
C LYS A 522 42.32 -77.69 -66.32
N ARG A 523 42.51 -77.41 -65.03
CA ARG A 523 43.61 -77.98 -64.22
C ARG A 523 43.52 -79.51 -64.11
N GLN A 524 42.31 -80.07 -64.15
CA GLN A 524 42.10 -81.53 -64.21
C GLN A 524 42.33 -82.12 -65.62
N GLN A 525 42.40 -81.31 -66.67
CA GLN A 525 42.68 -81.75 -68.05
C GLN A 525 44.15 -81.57 -68.46
N SER A 526 44.88 -80.65 -67.84
CA SER A 526 46.33 -80.45 -68.03
C SER A 526 47.16 -81.28 -67.05
N ASN A 527 47.23 -82.60 -67.28
CA ASN A 527 48.20 -83.48 -66.63
C ASN A 527 49.47 -83.57 -67.50
N GLU A 528 50.44 -82.70 -67.26
CA GLU A 528 51.85 -82.98 -67.56
C GLU A 528 52.71 -82.61 -66.35
N GLU A 529 53.53 -83.56 -65.90
CA GLU A 529 54.54 -83.35 -64.86
C GLU A 529 55.71 -82.56 -65.45
N GLU A 530 55.70 -81.22 -65.34
CA GLU A 530 56.92 -80.43 -65.58
C GLU A 530 57.70 -80.19 -64.28
N VAL A 531 58.92 -80.72 -64.27
CA VAL A 531 59.91 -80.50 -63.22
C VAL A 531 60.33 -79.02 -63.25
N LEU A 532 60.16 -78.31 -62.12
CA LEU A 532 60.54 -76.91 -61.97
C LEU A 532 62.02 -76.67 -62.38
N PRO A 533 62.29 -75.77 -63.34
CA PRO A 533 63.64 -75.31 -63.61
C PRO A 533 64.19 -74.58 -62.37
N THR A 534 65.39 -74.95 -61.93
CA THR A 534 66.04 -74.40 -60.72
C THR A 534 66.29 -72.90 -60.75
N SER A 535 66.10 -72.23 -61.89
CA SER A 535 66.15 -70.76 -61.99
C SER A 535 64.88 -70.05 -61.50
N ILE A 536 63.74 -70.74 -61.44
CA ILE A 536 62.46 -70.17 -61.01
C ILE A 536 62.25 -70.39 -59.50
N GLU A 537 62.77 -71.49 -58.94
CA GLU A 537 62.78 -71.75 -57.49
C GLU A 537 63.49 -70.62 -56.72
N ASP A 538 64.68 -70.21 -57.19
CA ASP A 538 65.46 -69.10 -56.62
C ASP A 538 64.73 -67.74 -56.77
N GLU A 539 64.03 -67.53 -57.89
CA GLU A 539 63.28 -66.29 -58.15
C GLU A 539 62.00 -66.22 -57.30
N ILE A 540 61.33 -67.36 -57.06
CA ILE A 540 60.23 -67.50 -56.10
C ILE A 540 60.73 -67.27 -54.67
N GLN A 541 61.88 -67.81 -54.28
CA GLN A 541 62.45 -67.53 -52.95
C GLN A 541 62.82 -66.06 -52.77
N GLN A 542 63.42 -65.40 -53.79
CA GLN A 542 63.66 -63.96 -53.75
C GLN A 542 62.36 -63.15 -53.67
N LEU A 543 61.33 -63.51 -54.44
CA LEU A 543 60.02 -62.85 -54.40
C LEU A 543 59.29 -63.09 -53.06
N LEU A 544 59.46 -64.24 -52.42
CA LEU A 544 58.95 -64.51 -51.07
C LEU A 544 59.66 -63.66 -50.01
N VAL A 545 60.99 -63.50 -50.10
CA VAL A 545 61.75 -62.61 -49.22
C VAL A 545 61.33 -61.15 -49.44
N ILE A 546 61.24 -60.69 -50.68
CA ILE A 546 60.79 -59.32 -51.01
C ILE A 546 59.34 -59.08 -50.57
N ASN A 547 58.46 -60.08 -50.67
CA ASN A 547 57.10 -59.95 -50.15
C ASN A 547 57.06 -59.97 -48.62
N ALA A 548 57.90 -60.76 -47.95
CA ALA A 548 58.03 -60.70 -46.49
C ALA A 548 58.52 -59.32 -46.02
N GLU A 549 59.57 -58.77 -46.65
CA GLU A 549 60.06 -57.41 -46.39
C GLU A 549 58.99 -56.34 -46.66
N LYS A 550 58.19 -56.49 -47.72
CA LYS A 550 57.06 -55.57 -48.00
C LYS A 550 55.94 -55.68 -46.99
N VAL A 551 55.61 -56.89 -46.51
CA VAL A 551 54.61 -57.10 -45.46
C VAL A 551 55.10 -56.53 -44.13
N GLU A 552 56.36 -56.80 -43.74
CA GLU A 552 56.97 -56.20 -42.55
C GLU A 552 56.98 -54.67 -42.65
N LYS A 553 57.31 -54.11 -43.82
CA LYS A 553 57.23 -52.66 -44.04
C LYS A 553 55.79 -52.12 -44.03
N SER A 554 54.80 -52.89 -44.46
CA SER A 554 53.38 -52.52 -44.36
C SER A 554 52.93 -52.47 -42.91
N VAL A 555 53.31 -53.46 -42.10
CA VAL A 555 53.03 -53.50 -40.65
C VAL A 555 53.70 -52.33 -39.94
N LEU A 556 54.97 -52.02 -40.24
CA LEU A 556 55.66 -50.85 -39.67
C LEU A 556 55.00 -49.52 -40.06
N LEU A 557 54.48 -49.40 -41.28
CA LEU A 557 53.73 -48.21 -41.72
C LEU A 557 52.34 -48.12 -41.08
N GLU A 558 51.69 -49.25 -40.81
CA GLU A 558 50.44 -49.30 -40.03
C GLU A 558 50.67 -48.92 -38.56
N ASP A 559 51.75 -49.39 -37.94
CA ASP A 559 52.16 -48.99 -36.59
C ASP A 559 52.51 -47.49 -36.52
N GLU A 560 53.26 -46.96 -37.48
CA GLU A 560 53.57 -45.52 -37.57
C GLU A 560 52.30 -44.68 -37.78
N LEU A 561 51.36 -45.13 -38.62
CA LEU A 561 50.06 -44.49 -38.82
C LEU A 561 49.22 -44.50 -37.53
N ASN A 562 49.18 -45.62 -36.80
CA ASN A 562 48.49 -45.71 -35.52
C ASN A 562 49.11 -44.79 -34.47
N GLN A 563 50.44 -44.67 -34.42
CA GLN A 563 51.13 -43.73 -33.54
C GLN A 563 50.78 -42.27 -33.85
N LEU A 564 50.76 -41.89 -35.13
CA LEU A 564 50.37 -40.54 -35.55
C LEU A 564 48.89 -40.25 -35.26
N LEU A 565 48.00 -41.24 -35.34
CA LEU A 565 46.59 -41.11 -34.96
C LEU A 565 46.40 -40.96 -33.43
N GLU A 566 47.18 -41.67 -32.61
CA GLU A 566 47.19 -41.44 -31.16
C GLU A 566 47.75 -40.05 -30.81
N GLU A 567 48.81 -39.60 -31.49
CA GLU A 567 49.32 -38.22 -31.34
C GLU A 567 48.26 -37.19 -31.75
N GLU A 568 47.57 -37.35 -32.89
CA GLU A 568 46.49 -36.48 -33.33
C GLU A 568 45.34 -36.43 -32.30
N GLU A 569 44.88 -37.59 -31.80
CA GLU A 569 43.83 -37.63 -30.78
C GLU A 569 44.28 -36.99 -29.45
N SER A 570 45.56 -37.11 -29.09
CA SER A 570 46.14 -36.48 -27.90
C SER A 570 46.23 -34.95 -28.05
N LEU A 571 46.70 -34.46 -29.20
CA LEU A 571 46.79 -33.04 -29.53
C LEU A 571 45.40 -32.42 -29.62
N ASP A 572 44.42 -33.12 -30.20
CA ASP A 572 43.05 -32.62 -30.32
C ASP A 572 42.32 -32.61 -28.95
N LYS A 573 42.63 -33.56 -28.05
CA LYS A 573 42.25 -33.48 -26.62
C LYS A 573 42.92 -32.29 -25.92
N GLU A 574 44.21 -32.04 -26.16
CA GLU A 574 44.94 -30.92 -25.58
C GLU A 574 44.39 -29.58 -26.08
N LEU A 575 44.12 -29.44 -27.38
CA LEU A 575 43.51 -28.28 -28.03
C LEU A 575 42.10 -28.02 -27.51
N LYS A 576 41.28 -29.06 -27.33
CA LYS A 576 39.97 -28.96 -26.63
C LYS A 576 40.11 -28.53 -25.17
N SER A 577 41.18 -28.91 -24.47
CA SER A 577 41.46 -28.47 -23.09
C SER A 577 41.92 -27.00 -23.02
N LEU A 578 42.78 -26.58 -23.96
CA LEU A 578 43.25 -25.20 -24.13
C LEU A 578 42.09 -24.28 -24.49
N ASN A 579 41.18 -24.72 -25.37
CA ASN A 579 40.00 -23.94 -25.74
C ASN A 579 38.99 -23.81 -24.57
N ARG A 580 38.89 -24.80 -23.69
CA ARG A 580 38.14 -24.68 -22.42
C ARG A 580 38.81 -23.76 -21.39
N ASN A 581 40.14 -23.67 -21.40
CA ASN A 581 40.91 -22.79 -20.51
C ASN A 581 41.13 -21.37 -21.05
N SER A 582 40.84 -21.12 -22.34
CA SER A 582 40.93 -19.80 -22.97
C SER A 582 39.80 -18.86 -22.53
N LYS A 583 39.86 -18.41 -21.27
CA LYS A 583 39.13 -17.23 -20.78
C LYS A 583 39.80 -15.93 -21.24
N TRP A 584 40.14 -15.82 -22.53
CA TRP A 584 40.87 -14.66 -23.07
C TRP A 584 40.27 -14.01 -24.31
N PHE A 585 38.94 -13.96 -24.37
CA PHE A 585 38.20 -12.88 -25.04
C PHE A 585 37.04 -12.40 -24.15
N ASN A 586 37.41 -11.60 -23.14
CA ASN A 586 36.57 -10.53 -22.61
C ASN A 586 37.14 -9.21 -23.15
N TRP A 587 36.36 -8.11 -23.07
CA TRP A 587 36.51 -6.83 -23.77
C TRP A 587 36.03 -6.90 -25.25
N ASN A 588 35.02 -6.13 -25.69
CA ASN A 588 34.24 -5.06 -25.03
C ASN A 588 32.78 -5.44 -24.78
#